data_AF-A0A962Y9U3-F1
#
_entry.id   AF-A0A962Y9U3-F1
#
_cell.length_a   1.000
_cell.length_b   1.000
_cell.length_c   1.000
_cell.angle_alpha   90.00
_cell.angle_beta   90.00
_cell.angle_gamma   90.00
#
_symmetry.space_group_name_H-M   'P 1'
#
loop_
_entity.id
_entity.type
_entity.pdbx_description
1 polymer ?
#
loop_
_entity_poly.entity_id
_entity_poly.type
_entity_poly.pdbx_seq_one_letter_code
_entity_poly.pdbx_strand_id
1 'polypeptide(L)' 'MADIPAPKNVKAKSKKGPPPPPQEVTDNLQKPDSGDMVPLNFRVPPDFRREFKSYAVAHDMSMVELLKRAFDKYRNS' A
#
# COMPACT_ATOMS: atom_id res chain seq x y z
N MET A 1 -24.78 38.81 -49.68
CA MET A 1 -25.03 38.12 -48.40
C MET A 1 -24.13 36.90 -48.31
N ALA A 2 -23.23 36.86 -47.31
CA ALA A 2 -22.58 35.63 -46.86
C ALA A 2 -22.56 35.67 -45.32
N ASP A 3 -23.13 34.63 -44.72
CA ASP A 3 -23.44 34.48 -43.29
C ASP A 3 -22.20 34.01 -42.52
N ILE A 4 -21.86 34.65 -41.40
CA ILE A 4 -20.76 34.24 -40.50
C ILE A 4 -21.38 33.87 -39.14
N PRO A 5 -21.30 32.61 -38.67
CA PRO A 5 -21.91 32.22 -37.41
C PRO A 5 -21.14 32.75 -36.19
N ALA A 6 -21.90 33.19 -35.19
CA ALA A 6 -21.48 33.88 -33.97
C ALA A 6 -20.64 33.02 -32.98
N PRO A 7 -19.79 33.65 -32.14
CA PRO A 7 -18.93 32.96 -31.17
C PRO A 7 -19.72 32.44 -29.96
N LYS A 8 -19.42 31.21 -29.53
CA LYS A 8 -20.08 30.54 -28.40
C LYS A 8 -19.55 31.03 -27.04
N ASN A 9 -20.53 31.26 -26.16
CA ASN A 9 -20.48 31.98 -24.89
C ASN A 9 -19.78 31.22 -23.73
N VAL A 10 -19.20 32.01 -22.82
CA VAL A 10 -18.46 31.71 -21.58
C VAL A 10 -19.28 31.00 -20.49
N LYS A 11 -18.70 30.02 -19.76
CA LYS A 11 -19.05 29.71 -18.35
C LYS A 11 -17.83 29.28 -17.53
N ALA A 12 -17.65 29.94 -16.38
CA ALA A 12 -16.51 29.88 -15.48
C ALA A 12 -16.42 28.57 -14.67
N LYS A 13 -15.19 28.17 -14.34
CA LYS A 13 -14.85 26.96 -13.56
C LYS A 13 -14.89 27.25 -12.05
N SER A 14 -15.89 26.74 -11.33
CA SER A 14 -15.87 26.67 -9.86
C SER A 14 -15.28 25.33 -9.42
N LYS A 15 -14.08 25.36 -8.80
CA LYS A 15 -13.36 24.20 -8.27
C LYS A 15 -13.63 24.06 -6.78
N LYS A 16 -14.53 23.14 -6.40
CA LYS A 16 -14.58 22.38 -5.12
C LYS A 16 -15.89 21.59 -5.13
N GLY A 17 -15.78 20.28 -5.37
CA GLY A 17 -16.92 19.36 -5.40
C GLY A 17 -17.44 19.01 -4.00
N PRO A 18 -18.58 18.31 -3.90
CA PRO A 18 -19.15 17.83 -2.64
C PRO A 18 -18.20 16.84 -1.92
N PRO A 19 -18.29 16.69 -0.58
CA PRO A 19 -17.45 15.76 0.17
C PRO A 19 -17.70 14.31 -0.27
N PRO A 20 -16.69 13.43 -0.19
CA PRO A 20 -16.86 12.01 -0.51
C PRO A 20 -17.86 11.35 0.45
N PRO A 21 -18.69 10.41 -0.03
CA PRO A 21 -19.66 9.70 0.81
C PRO A 21 -18.96 8.85 1.88
N PRO A 22 -19.62 8.58 3.02
CA PRO A 22 -19.08 7.70 4.05
C PRO A 22 -18.81 6.31 3.46
N GLN A 23 -17.54 5.91 3.41
CA GLN A 23 -17.18 4.55 3.04
C GLN A 23 -17.46 3.63 4.23
N GLU A 24 -18.34 2.66 4.04
CA GLU A 24 -18.56 1.59 5.01
C GLU A 24 -17.27 0.77 5.13
N VAL A 25 -16.64 0.82 6.30
CA VAL A 25 -15.34 0.20 6.56
C VAL A 25 -15.53 -1.29 6.89
N THR A 26 -16.05 -2.07 5.95
CA THR A 26 -16.31 -3.52 6.14
C THR A 26 -15.12 -4.41 5.78
N ASP A 27 -14.07 -3.87 5.14
CA ASP A 27 -12.89 -4.61 4.69
C ASP A 27 -12.09 -5.32 5.80
N ASN A 28 -12.22 -4.89 7.07
CA ASN A 28 -11.49 -5.52 8.18
C ASN A 28 -11.94 -6.95 8.53
N LEU A 29 -13.09 -7.40 8.01
CA LEU A 29 -13.63 -8.74 8.24
C LEU A 29 -13.36 -9.71 7.07
N GLN A 30 -12.82 -9.22 5.96
CA GLN A 30 -12.50 -10.08 4.83
C GLN A 30 -11.17 -10.79 5.09
N LYS A 31 -11.18 -12.13 4.96
CA LYS A 31 -9.93 -12.89 4.99
C LYS A 31 -9.08 -12.42 3.80
N PRO A 32 -7.83 -12.00 4.04
CA PRO A 32 -6.94 -11.61 2.96
C PRO A 32 -6.81 -12.77 1.98
N ASP A 33 -6.92 -12.47 0.68
CA ASP A 33 -6.69 -13.45 -0.39
C ASP A 33 -5.31 -14.10 -0.20
N SER A 34 -5.13 -15.33 -0.68
CA SER A 34 -3.88 -16.10 -0.49
C SER A 34 -2.62 -15.42 -1.06
N GLY A 35 -2.77 -14.35 -1.84
CA GLY A 35 -1.69 -13.50 -2.35
C GLY A 35 -1.43 -12.23 -1.53
N ASP A 36 -2.28 -11.90 -0.56
CA ASP A 36 -2.16 -10.69 0.24
C ASP A 36 -1.15 -10.87 1.37
N MET A 37 -0.20 -9.94 1.46
CA MET A 37 0.78 -9.91 2.53
C MET A 37 0.16 -9.32 3.79
N VAL A 38 -0.16 -10.18 4.75
CA VAL A 38 -0.66 -9.75 6.05
C VAL A 38 0.48 -9.20 6.92
N PRO A 39 0.32 -8.01 7.52
CA PRO A 39 1.34 -7.43 8.37
C PRO A 39 1.50 -8.25 9.66
N LEU A 40 2.73 -8.65 9.95
CA LEU A 40 3.07 -9.28 11.21
C LEU A 40 3.54 -8.19 12.19
N ASN A 41 2.67 -7.86 13.16
CA ASN A 41 2.84 -6.73 14.08
C ASN A 41 3.89 -7.00 15.17
N PHE A 42 5.15 -7.18 14.79
CA PHE A 42 6.24 -7.32 15.75
C PHE A 42 6.73 -5.98 16.26
N ARG A 43 6.96 -5.92 17.57
CA ARG A 43 7.75 -4.87 18.22
C ARG A 43 9.12 -5.44 18.52
N VAL A 44 10.15 -4.86 17.91
CA VAL A 44 11.54 -5.27 18.11
C VAL A 44 12.40 -4.07 18.50
N PRO A 45 13.49 -4.29 19.26
CA PRO A 45 14.47 -3.24 19.52
C PRO A 45 15.05 -2.67 18.21
N PRO A 46 15.43 -1.38 18.20
CA PRO A 46 15.98 -0.74 16.99
C PRO A 46 17.30 -1.36 16.54
N ASP A 47 18.15 -1.80 17.47
CA ASP A 47 19.43 -2.46 17.17
C ASP A 47 19.23 -3.79 16.46
N PHE A 48 18.30 -4.62 16.96
CA PHE A 48 17.93 -5.88 16.34
C PHE A 48 17.40 -5.67 14.91
N ARG A 49 16.51 -4.69 14.71
CA ARG A 49 15.99 -4.37 13.36
C ARG A 49 17.11 -4.00 12.39
N ARG A 50 18.13 -3.26 12.84
CA ARG A 50 19.27 -2.87 12.01
C ARG A 50 20.12 -4.07 11.64
N GLU A 51 20.47 -4.91 12.62
CA GLU A 51 21.26 -6.12 12.40
C GLU A 51 20.52 -7.09 11.46
N PHE A 52 19.23 -7.31 11.70
CA PHE A 52 18.38 -8.16 10.86
C PHE A 52 18.31 -7.65 9.42
N LYS A 53 18.23 -6.32 9.23
CA LYS A 53 18.27 -5.71 7.89
C LYS A 53 19.63 -5.89 7.23
N SER A 54 20.72 -5.62 7.96
CA SER A 54 22.09 -5.75 7.44
C SER A 54 22.37 -7.17 6.99
N TYR A 55 21.93 -8.17 7.77
CA TYR A 55 22.03 -9.57 7.39
C TYR A 55 21.25 -9.89 6.13
N ALA A 56 20.00 -9.42 6.02
CA ALA A 56 19.19 -9.62 4.81
C ALA A 56 19.87 -9.05 3.57
N VAL A 57 20.43 -7.83 3.67
CA VAL A 57 21.16 -7.17 2.57
C VAL A 57 22.43 -7.92 2.20
N ALA A 58 23.22 -8.39 3.19
CA ALA A 58 24.46 -9.13 2.95
C ALA A 58 24.24 -10.47 2.23
N HIS A 59 23.02 -11.01 2.27
CA HIS A 59 22.63 -12.25 1.63
C HIS A 59 21.66 -12.06 0.44
N ASP A 60 21.56 -10.83 -0.09
CA ASP A 60 20.71 -10.46 -1.23
C ASP A 60 19.24 -10.93 -1.08
N MET A 61 18.71 -10.86 0.15
CA MET A 61 17.35 -11.28 0.46
C MET A 61 16.51 -10.18 1.11
N SER A 62 15.19 -10.30 0.99
CA SER A 62 14.28 -9.40 1.68
C SER A 62 14.15 -9.76 3.16
N MET A 63 13.77 -8.77 3.97
CA MET A 63 13.49 -8.96 5.40
C MET A 63 12.45 -10.06 5.66
N VAL A 64 11.45 -10.16 4.76
CA VAL A 64 10.37 -11.14 4.84
C VAL A 64 10.88 -12.54 4.48
N GLU A 65 11.75 -12.65 3.48
CA GLU A 65 12.36 -13.92 3.07
C GLU A 65 13.28 -14.47 4.17
N LEU A 66 14.08 -13.61 4.79
CA LEU A 66 14.89 -13.99 5.95
C LEU A 66 14.03 -14.53 7.09
N LEU A 67 12.92 -13.85 7.39
CA LEU A 67 11.97 -14.28 8.43
C LEU A 67 11.35 -15.65 8.11
N LYS A 68 10.90 -15.86 6.86
CA LYS A 68 10.34 -17.15 6.43
C LYS A 68 11.37 -18.29 6.57
N ARG A 69 12.61 -18.07 6.13
CA ARG A 69 13.69 -19.05 6.24
C ARG A 69 14.06 -19.36 7.69
N ALA A 70 14.14 -18.33 8.54
CA ALA A 70 14.40 -18.51 9.96
C ALA A 70 13.30 -19.33 10.64
N PHE A 71 12.04 -19.06 10.29
CA PHE A 71 10.88 -19.80 10.80
C PHE A 71 10.84 -21.25 10.31
N ASP A 72 11.09 -21.48 9.01
CA ASP A 72 11.15 -22.84 8.45
C ASP A 72 12.25 -23.67 9.10
N LYS A 73 13.44 -23.08 9.27
CA LYS A 73 14.55 -23.73 9.97
C LYS A 73 14.20 -24.05 11.42
N TYR A 74 13.54 -23.13 12.14
CA TYR A 74 13.12 -23.37 13.52
C TYR A 74 12.04 -24.46 13.63
N ARG A 75 11.08 -24.48 12.69
CA ARG A 75 9.99 -25.46 12.66
C ARG A 75 10.48 -26.87 12.32
N ASN A 76 11.47 -26.98 11.45
CA ASN A 76 12.02 -28.24 10.97
C ASN A 76 13.26 -28.71 11.76
N SER A 77 13.60 -28.01 12.85
CA SER A 77 14.69 -28.36 13.77
C SER A 77 14.16 -29.02 15.04
#